data_AF-A0A5B7V6U6-F1
#
_entry.id   AF-A0A5B7V6U6-F1
#
_cell.length_a   1.000
_cell.length_b   1.000
_cell.length_c   1.000
_cell.angle_alpha   90.00
_cell.angle_beta   90.00
_cell.angle_gamma   90.00
#
_symmetry.space_group_name_H-M   'P 1'
#
loop_
_entity.id
_entity.type
_entity.pdbx_description
1 polymer ?
#
loop_
_entity_poly.entity_id
_entity_poly.type
_entity_poly.pdbx_seq_one_letter_code
_entity_poly.pdbx_strand_id
1 'polypeptide(L)'
;MTTETKPRNTDVADALDRAADHIERYGWAQGALYDGRQAEGAPTSECRVCAIGAINTAVYGSPSYPAYDSPHHDLALLAERWLRVYLQLDTVTLPEWNDALGRTQEQVVQAMRDTAKRLREETP
;
A
#
# COMPACT_ATOMS: atom_id res chain seq x y z
N MET A 1 29.68 -0.71 -6.52
CA MET A 1 28.96 -0.02 -5.43
C MET A 1 27.93 0.87 -6.07
N THR A 2 26.69 0.41 -6.18
CA THR A 2 25.54 1.24 -6.56
C THR A 2 25.13 2.04 -5.33
N THR A 3 25.19 3.36 -5.43
CA THR A 3 24.61 4.26 -4.42
C THR A 3 23.10 4.06 -4.43
N GLU A 4 22.60 3.31 -3.46
CA GLU A 4 21.17 3.12 -3.26
C GLU A 4 20.58 4.49 -2.89
N THR A 5 19.82 5.05 -3.83
CA THR A 5 19.28 6.41 -3.70
C THR A 5 17.98 6.29 -2.93
N LYS A 6 17.92 6.92 -1.76
CA LYS A 6 16.72 6.95 -0.91
C LYS A 6 15.48 7.39 -1.72
N PRO A 7 14.32 6.73 -1.57
CA PRO A 7 13.10 7.12 -2.27
C PRO A 7 12.70 8.58 -1.98
N ARG A 8 12.24 9.29 -3.02
CA ARG A 8 11.70 10.65 -2.91
C ARG A 8 10.21 10.63 -2.61
N ASN A 9 9.65 11.76 -2.16
CA ASN A 9 8.22 11.90 -1.93
C ASN A 9 7.38 11.55 -3.16
N THR A 10 7.83 11.91 -4.37
CA THR A 10 7.14 11.55 -5.61
C THR A 10 7.12 10.05 -5.85
N ASP A 11 8.21 9.35 -5.55
CA ASP A 11 8.29 7.89 -5.70
C ASP A 11 7.30 7.19 -4.75
N VAL A 12 7.16 7.72 -3.53
CA VAL A 12 6.17 7.26 -2.54
C VAL A 12 4.73 7.56 -3.01
N ALA A 13 4.49 8.77 -3.51
CA ALA A 13 3.17 9.15 -4.01
C ALA A 13 2.73 8.25 -5.18
N ASP A 14 3.63 7.95 -6.11
CA ASP A 14 3.35 7.07 -7.25
C ASP A 14 3.09 5.62 -6.79
N ALA A 15 3.76 5.15 -5.74
CA ALA A 15 3.47 3.84 -5.14
C ALA A 15 2.06 3.79 -4.52
N LEU A 16 1.66 4.83 -3.79
CA LEU A 16 0.33 4.91 -3.18
C LEU A 16 -0.79 5.04 -4.21
N ASP A 17 -0.57 5.77 -5.31
CA ASP A 17 -1.53 5.82 -6.41
C ASP A 17 -1.72 4.47 -7.09
N ARG A 18 -0.61 3.74 -7.36
CA ARG A 18 -0.70 2.39 -7.94
C ARG A 18 -1.35 1.39 -6.97
N ALA A 19 -1.16 1.56 -5.67
CA ALA A 19 -1.84 0.75 -4.66
C ALA A 19 -3.35 1.00 -4.68
N ALA A 20 -3.76 2.26 -4.80
CA ALA A 20 -5.17 2.63 -4.97
C ALA A 20 -5.75 2.07 -6.27
N ASP A 21 -5.04 2.23 -7.40
CA ASP A 21 -5.43 1.66 -8.71
C ASP A 21 -5.66 0.14 -8.60
N HIS A 22 -4.77 -0.57 -7.89
CA HIS A 22 -4.89 -2.01 -7.69
C HIS A 22 -6.17 -2.38 -6.94
N ILE A 23 -6.46 -1.68 -5.84
CA ILE A 23 -7.68 -1.89 -5.07
C ILE A 23 -8.93 -1.58 -5.91
N GLU A 24 -8.93 -0.49 -6.68
CA GLU A 24 -10.07 -0.14 -7.54
C GLU A 24 -10.30 -1.20 -8.63
N ARG A 25 -9.23 -1.76 -9.18
CA ARG A 25 -9.29 -2.72 -10.28
C ARG A 25 -9.64 -4.14 -9.83
N TYR A 26 -8.98 -4.64 -8.78
CA TYR A 26 -9.08 -6.04 -8.36
C TYR A 26 -9.91 -6.22 -7.08
N GLY A 27 -10.17 -5.12 -6.37
CA GLY A 27 -11.02 -5.03 -5.19
C GLY A 27 -10.24 -4.99 -3.87
N TRP A 28 -10.97 -4.65 -2.81
CA TRP A 28 -10.49 -4.55 -1.45
C TRP A 28 -10.87 -5.77 -0.61
N ALA A 29 -10.03 -6.12 0.37
CA ALA A 29 -10.29 -7.16 1.36
C ALA A 29 -9.78 -6.76 2.76
N GLN A 30 -10.35 -7.42 3.78
CA GLN A 30 -9.94 -7.34 5.18
C GLN A 30 -9.32 -8.66 5.64
N GLY A 31 -8.51 -8.61 6.69
CA GLY A 31 -8.02 -9.77 7.44
C GLY A 31 -6.75 -10.45 6.90
N ALA A 32 -6.35 -10.20 5.66
CA ALA A 32 -5.13 -10.75 5.06
C ALA A 32 -4.52 -9.81 4.01
N LEU A 33 -3.25 -10.05 3.65
CA LEU A 33 -2.57 -9.29 2.59
C LEU A 33 -3.29 -9.42 1.25
N TYR A 34 -3.86 -10.59 0.96
CA TYR A 34 -4.65 -10.85 -0.23
C TYR A 34 -5.73 -11.90 0.08
N ASP A 35 -6.78 -11.94 -0.75
CA ASP A 35 -7.79 -12.97 -0.68
C ASP A 35 -7.23 -14.32 -1.18
N GLY A 36 -6.95 -15.22 -0.24
CA GLY A 36 -6.43 -16.55 -0.52
C GLY A 36 -7.37 -17.43 -1.34
N ARG A 37 -8.69 -17.28 -1.20
CA ARG A 37 -9.66 -18.05 -2.00
C ARG A 37 -9.64 -17.62 -3.46
N GLN A 38 -9.46 -16.31 -3.71
CA GLN A 38 -9.28 -15.83 -5.08
C GLN A 38 -7.95 -16.29 -5.67
N ALA A 39 -6.89 -16.34 -4.86
CA ALA A 39 -5.56 -16.79 -5.29
C ALA A 39 -5.50 -18.28 -5.70
N GLU A 40 -6.49 -19.10 -5.33
CA GLU A 40 -6.59 -20.49 -5.81
C GLU A 40 -6.91 -20.57 -7.32
N GLY A 41 -7.49 -19.51 -7.90
CA GLY A 41 -7.93 -19.48 -9.30
C GLY A 41 -7.34 -18.35 -10.14
N ALA A 42 -6.52 -17.46 -9.57
CA ALA A 42 -5.95 -16.30 -10.24
C ALA A 42 -4.54 -15.97 -9.69
N PRO A 43 -3.71 -15.23 -10.45
CA PRO A 43 -2.44 -14.72 -9.94
C PRO A 43 -2.65 -13.89 -8.66
N THR A 44 -1.79 -14.07 -7.65
CA THR A 44 -1.87 -13.29 -6.39
C THR A 44 -1.75 -11.78 -6.63
N SER A 45 -1.05 -11.38 -7.68
CA SER A 45 -0.93 -9.99 -8.17
C SER A 45 -2.22 -9.42 -8.78
N GLU A 46 -3.29 -10.20 -8.87
CA GLU A 46 -4.61 -9.80 -9.38
C GLU A 46 -5.72 -10.08 -8.36
N CYS A 47 -5.36 -10.39 -7.12
CA CYS A 47 -6.31 -10.64 -6.04
C CYS A 47 -6.78 -9.35 -5.38
N ARG A 48 -7.93 -9.45 -4.71
CA ARG A 48 -8.34 -8.48 -3.70
C ARG A 48 -7.30 -8.43 -2.58
N VAL A 49 -7.02 -7.24 -2.06
CA VAL A 49 -5.96 -7.00 -1.07
C VAL A 49 -6.39 -6.02 0.01
N CYS A 50 -5.74 -6.08 1.16
CA CYS A 50 -5.81 -5.02 2.17
C CYS A 50 -4.87 -3.86 1.81
N ALA A 51 -4.85 -2.81 2.62
CA ALA A 51 -3.96 -1.66 2.43
C ALA A 51 -2.46 -2.04 2.31
N ILE A 52 -1.95 -2.95 3.16
CA ILE A 52 -0.55 -3.40 3.08
C ILE A 52 -0.30 -4.23 1.82
N GLY A 53 -1.22 -5.15 1.50
CA GLY A 53 -1.09 -5.97 0.30
C GLY A 53 -1.10 -5.13 -0.99
N ALA A 54 -1.87 -4.05 -1.02
CA ALA A 54 -1.88 -3.10 -2.13
C ALA A 54 -0.54 -2.37 -2.27
N ILE A 55 0.03 -1.87 -1.16
CA ILE A 55 1.36 -1.23 -1.16
C ILE A 55 2.42 -2.23 -1.64
N ASN A 56 2.41 -3.45 -1.11
CA ASN A 56 3.35 -4.48 -1.53
C ASN A 56 3.20 -4.80 -3.02
N THR A 57 1.96 -4.90 -3.53
CA THR A 57 1.73 -5.19 -4.95
C THR A 57 2.23 -4.05 -5.84
N ALA A 58 1.98 -2.79 -5.43
CA ALA A 58 2.43 -1.62 -6.17
C ALA A 58 3.97 -1.47 -6.20
N VAL A 59 4.66 -1.96 -5.17
CA VAL A 59 6.11 -1.81 -5.03
C VAL A 59 6.89 -3.03 -5.54
N TYR A 60 6.39 -4.24 -5.27
CA TYR A 60 7.09 -5.50 -5.54
C TYR A 60 6.42 -6.36 -6.62
N GLY A 61 5.22 -6.00 -7.08
CA GLY A 61 4.43 -6.81 -8.01
C GLY A 61 3.73 -8.02 -7.36
N SER A 62 3.75 -8.12 -6.02
CA SER A 62 3.11 -9.19 -5.26
C SER A 62 2.56 -8.66 -3.94
N PRO A 63 1.38 -9.13 -3.46
CA PRO A 63 0.83 -8.69 -2.19
C PRO A 63 1.63 -9.21 -0.99
N SER A 64 2.39 -10.29 -1.19
CA SER A 64 3.29 -10.84 -0.19
C SER A 64 4.59 -10.06 -0.15
N TYR A 65 5.09 -9.84 1.06
CA TYR A 65 6.37 -9.20 1.30
C TYR A 65 7.53 -10.07 0.75
N PRO A 66 8.46 -9.51 -0.04
CA PRO A 66 9.63 -10.25 -0.54
C PRO A 66 10.66 -10.50 0.58
N ALA A 67 11.78 -11.16 0.27
CA ALA A 67 12.90 -11.22 1.22
C ALA A 67 13.39 -9.81 1.62
N TYR A 68 13.94 -9.66 2.83
CA TYR A 68 14.34 -8.38 3.44
C TYR A 68 15.37 -7.57 2.62
N ASP A 69 16.03 -8.18 1.65
CA ASP A 69 17.07 -7.61 0.80
C ASP A 69 16.55 -7.00 -0.52
N SER A 70 15.23 -6.83 -0.66
CA SER A 70 14.65 -6.16 -1.83
C SER A 70 15.11 -4.69 -1.93
N PRO A 71 15.61 -4.24 -3.09
CA PRO A 71 16.02 -2.83 -3.29
C PRO A 71 14.86 -1.84 -3.21
N HIS A 72 13.61 -2.34 -3.16
CA HIS A 72 12.41 -1.52 -3.01
C HIS A 72 11.85 -1.52 -1.58
N HIS A 73 12.57 -2.13 -0.63
CA HIS A 73 12.12 -2.26 0.76
C HIS A 73 11.79 -0.91 1.40
N ASP A 74 12.71 0.05 1.27
CA ASP A 74 12.54 1.41 1.81
C ASP A 74 11.32 2.12 1.23
N LEU A 75 10.99 1.88 -0.04
CA LEU A 75 9.84 2.51 -0.68
C LEU A 75 8.51 2.04 -0.07
N ALA A 76 8.35 0.73 0.16
CA ALA A 76 7.14 0.21 0.79
C ALA A 76 7.00 0.69 2.24
N LEU A 77 8.10 0.69 3.01
CA LEU A 77 8.09 1.18 4.38
C LEU A 77 7.73 2.67 4.46
N LEU A 78 8.26 3.49 3.56
CA LEU A 78 7.94 4.90 3.50
C LEU A 78 6.48 5.13 3.08
N ALA A 79 5.95 4.36 2.13
CA ALA A 79 4.54 4.43 1.74
C ALA A 79 3.60 4.09 2.90
N GLU A 80 3.86 2.99 3.62
CA GLU A 80 3.09 2.64 4.82
C GLU A 80 3.18 3.75 5.86
N ARG A 81 4.39 4.23 6.16
CA ARG A 81 4.61 5.27 7.16
C ARG A 81 3.85 6.55 6.85
N TRP A 82 3.91 7.03 5.60
CA TRP A 82 3.21 8.25 5.20
C TRP A 82 1.70 8.09 5.28
N LEU A 83 1.17 6.94 4.90
CA LEU A 83 -0.26 6.66 5.03
C LEU A 83 -0.69 6.65 6.49
N ARG A 84 0.10 6.05 7.39
CA ARG A 84 -0.15 6.07 8.84
C ARG A 84 -0.12 7.49 9.42
N VAL A 85 0.83 8.33 8.98
CA VAL A 85 0.91 9.74 9.39
C VAL A 85 -0.32 10.53 8.91
N TYR A 86 -0.71 10.37 7.64
CA TYR A 86 -1.89 11.02 7.08
C TYR A 86 -3.15 10.67 7.86
N LEU A 87 -3.31 9.38 8.18
CA LEU A 87 -4.44 8.83 8.92
C LEU A 87 -4.39 9.06 10.44
N GLN A 88 -3.30 9.65 10.97
CA GLN A 88 -3.09 9.90 12.40
C GLN A 88 -3.22 8.62 13.25
N LEU A 89 -2.60 7.53 12.78
CA LEU A 89 -2.64 6.22 13.43
C LEU A 89 -1.60 6.13 14.56
N ASP A 90 -1.91 6.76 15.70
CA ASP A 90 -1.03 6.81 16.87
C ASP A 90 -1.08 5.54 17.72
N THR A 91 -2.27 4.94 17.85
CA THR A 91 -2.54 3.82 18.78
C THR A 91 -2.97 2.52 18.09
N VAL A 92 -3.24 2.58 16.78
CA VAL A 92 -3.64 1.43 15.97
C VAL A 92 -2.69 1.25 14.79
N THR A 93 -2.55 0.03 14.33
CA THR A 93 -1.78 -0.30 13.14
C THR A 93 -2.59 -0.07 11.86
N LEU A 94 -1.91 0.03 10.71
CA LEU A 94 -2.60 0.17 9.43
C LEU A 94 -3.52 -1.04 9.10
N PRO A 95 -3.12 -2.30 9.37
CA PRO A 95 -4.02 -3.45 9.26
C PRO A 95 -5.27 -3.32 10.15
N GLU A 96 -5.13 -2.93 11.41
CA GLU A 96 -6.29 -2.74 12.31
C GLU A 96 -7.23 -1.63 11.82
N TRP A 97 -6.69 -0.53 11.30
CA TRP A 97 -7.49 0.54 10.69
C TRP A 97 -8.22 0.10 9.42
N ASN A 98 -7.56 -0.71 8.58
CA ASN A 98 -8.15 -1.33 7.38
C ASN A 98 -9.26 -2.31 7.75
N ASP A 99 -9.04 -3.09 8.80
CA ASP A 99 -9.96 -4.16 9.22
C ASP A 99 -11.07 -3.65 10.17
N ALA A 100 -11.09 -2.34 10.45
CA ALA A 100 -12.11 -1.73 11.31
C ALA A 100 -13.53 -1.98 10.79
N LEU A 101 -14.46 -2.21 11.72
CA LEU A 101 -15.88 -2.40 11.39
C LEU A 101 -16.43 -1.16 10.67
N GLY A 102 -17.08 -1.38 9.53
CA GLY A 102 -17.63 -0.31 8.70
C GLY A 102 -16.61 0.42 7.83
N ARG A 103 -15.33 -0.02 7.81
CA ARG A 103 -14.38 0.42 6.78
C ARG A 103 -14.91 0.04 5.40
N THR A 104 -14.69 0.92 4.42
CA THR A 104 -15.04 0.64 3.02
C THR A 104 -13.82 0.73 2.12
N GLN A 105 -13.95 0.13 0.93
CA GLN A 105 -12.95 0.23 -0.13
C GLN A 105 -12.64 1.69 -0.48
N GLU A 106 -13.68 2.51 -0.66
CA GLU A 106 -13.56 3.91 -1.06
C GLU A 106 -12.74 4.71 -0.03
N GLN A 107 -12.93 4.44 1.25
CA GLN A 107 -12.16 5.10 2.30
C GLN A 107 -10.67 4.74 2.26
N VAL A 108 -10.35 3.48 1.96
CA VAL A 108 -8.95 3.02 1.82
C VAL A 108 -8.29 3.63 0.59
N VAL A 109 -8.99 3.57 -0.56
CA VAL A 109 -8.55 4.17 -1.82
C VAL A 109 -8.34 5.68 -1.64
N GLN A 110 -9.32 6.40 -1.09
CA GLN A 110 -9.23 7.85 -0.90
C GLN A 110 -8.08 8.24 0.02
N ALA A 111 -7.85 7.50 1.11
CA ALA A 111 -6.72 7.76 2.00
C ALA A 111 -5.37 7.64 1.27
N MET A 112 -5.20 6.64 0.40
CA MET A 112 -4.00 6.49 -0.42
C MET A 112 -3.84 7.65 -1.41
N ARG A 113 -4.92 8.02 -2.12
CA ARG A 113 -4.92 9.14 -3.08
C ARG A 113 -4.61 10.47 -2.42
N ASP A 114 -5.22 10.76 -1.27
CA ASP A 114 -4.99 12.01 -0.54
C ASP A 114 -3.57 12.08 0.01
N THR A 115 -3.05 10.96 0.53
CA THR A 115 -1.65 10.87 0.98
C THR A 115 -0.70 11.14 -0.18
N ALA A 116 -0.94 10.51 -1.35
CA ALA A 116 -0.14 10.72 -2.56
C ALA A 116 -0.18 12.17 -3.03
N LYS A 117 -1.38 12.79 -3.05
CA LYS A 117 -1.56 14.21 -3.38
C LYS A 117 -0.75 15.10 -2.44
N ARG A 118 -0.89 14.90 -1.13
CA ARG A 118 -0.18 15.67 -0.11
C ARG A 118 1.34 15.56 -0.27
N LEU A 119 1.87 14.37 -0.52
CA LEU A 119 3.30 14.15 -0.73
C LEU A 119 3.86 14.92 -1.94
N ARG A 120 3.05 15.09 -2.99
CA ARG A 120 3.43 15.90 -4.16
C ARG A 120 3.40 17.39 -3.86
N GLU A 121 2.45 17.84 -3.03
CA GLU A 121 2.35 19.23 -2.58
C GLU A 121 3.47 19.59 -1.59
N GLU A 122 3.94 18.63 -0.78
CA GLU A 122 5.04 18.76 0.17
C GLU A 122 6.45 18.61 -0.49
N THR A 123 6.57 18.79 -1.81
CA THR A 123 7.90 18.76 -2.46
C THR A 123 8.75 19.93 -1.92
N PRO A 124 10.01 19.69 -1.49
CA PRO A 124 10.88 20.68 -0.83
C PRO A 124 11.14 21.95 -1.66
#